data_AF-A0A962V6N0-F1
#
_entry.id   AF-A0A962V6N0-F1
#
_cell.length_a   1.000
_cell.length_b   1.000
_cell.length_c   1.000
_cell.angle_alpha   90.00
_cell.angle_beta   90.00
_cell.angle_gamma   90.00
#
_symmetry.space_group_name_H-M   'P 1'
#
loop_
_entity.id
_entity.type
_entity.pdbx_description
1 polymer ?
#
loop_
_entity_poly.entity_id
_entity_poly.type
_entity_poly.pdbx_seq_one_letter_code
_entity_poly.pdbx_strand_id
1 'polypeptide(L)' 'VEYALVCPGSIGQPRSQRVGAEFAIFDQAEQKIRFFRIDYNLDATIAAMNRFEFPEQLITRLQTGT' A
#
# COMPACT_ATOMS: atom_id res chain seq x y z
N VAL A 1 -5.38 26.81 -2.22
CA VAL A 1 -4.32 26.29 -1.34
C VAL A 1 -3.01 26.44 -2.10
N GLU A 2 -2.01 27.12 -1.55
CA GLU A 2 -0.76 27.42 -2.27
C GLU A 2 0.19 26.21 -2.29
N TYR A 3 0.19 25.39 -1.23
CA TYR A 3 0.97 24.15 -1.12
C TYR A 3 0.19 23.10 -0.32
N ALA A 4 0.39 21.82 -0.63
CA ALA A 4 -0.21 20.70 0.08
C ALA A 4 0.84 19.63 0.43
N LEU A 5 0.71 19.04 1.62
CA LEU A 5 1.44 17.83 2.01
C LEU A 5 0.56 16.61 1.73
N VAL A 6 1.08 15.66 0.97
CA VAL A 6 0.30 14.50 0.49
C VAL A 6 1.06 13.22 0.77
N CYS A 7 0.38 12.25 1.40
CA CYS A 7 0.86 10.89 1.54
C CYS A 7 0.03 9.98 0.62
N PRO A 8 0.61 9.37 -0.42
CA PRO A 8 -0.12 8.54 -1.37
C PRO A 8 -0.50 7.15 -0.82
N GLY A 9 -0.06 6.82 0.39
CA GLY A 9 -0.17 5.49 0.99
C GLY A 9 1.11 4.66 0.81
N SER A 10 0.97 3.35 0.99
CA SER A 10 2.07 2.38 0.85
C SER A 10 1.76 1.32 -0.19
N ILE A 11 2.71 1.07 -1.10
CA ILE A 11 2.61 0.01 -2.11
C ILE A 11 2.74 -1.38 -1.48
N GLY A 12 3.73 -1.57 -0.61
CA GLY A 12 4.17 -2.90 -0.17
C GLY A 12 3.65 -3.34 1.21
N GLN A 13 3.22 -2.41 2.06
CA GLN A 13 2.66 -2.72 3.38
C GLN A 13 1.71 -1.58 3.79
N PRO A 14 0.47 -1.57 3.26
CA PRO A 14 -0.53 -0.57 3.63
C PRO A 14 -0.86 -0.65 5.12
N ARG A 15 -1.10 0.51 5.75
CA ARG A 15 -1.46 0.63 7.18
C ARG A 15 -2.84 1.26 7.40
N SER A 16 -3.67 1.23 6.37
CA SER A 16 -5.00 1.84 6.38
C SER A 16 -6.11 0.86 6.79
N GLN A 17 -5.79 -0.29 7.38
CA GLN A 17 -6.70 -1.38 7.71
C GLN A 17 -7.36 -2.05 6.49
N ARG A 18 -6.76 -1.90 5.30
CA ARG A 18 -7.22 -2.53 4.08
C ARG A 18 -6.04 -2.95 3.22
N VAL A 19 -6.09 -4.19 2.74
CA VAL A 19 -5.08 -4.76 1.84
C VAL A 19 -5.15 -4.15 0.46
N GLY A 20 -4.03 -4.18 -0.26
CA GLY A 20 -3.87 -3.63 -1.60
C GLY A 20 -2.79 -2.55 -1.66
N ALA A 21 -2.15 -2.41 -2.82
CA ALA A 21 -1.14 -1.39 -3.03
C ALA A 21 -1.79 -0.02 -3.14
N GLU A 22 -1.31 0.95 -2.37
CA GLU A 22 -1.83 2.32 -2.34
C GLU A 22 -0.87 3.28 -3.02
N PHE A 23 -1.44 4.14 -3.87
CA PHE A 23 -0.69 5.20 -4.52
C PHE A 23 -1.62 6.34 -4.93
N ALA A 24 -1.04 7.42 -5.45
CA ALA A 24 -1.79 8.50 -6.03
C ALA A 24 -1.19 8.94 -7.38
N ILE A 25 -2.04 9.43 -8.27
CA ILE A 25 -1.63 10.10 -9.50
C ILE A 25 -1.91 11.58 -9.32
N PHE A 26 -0.87 12.40 -9.48
CA PHE A 26 -0.99 13.85 -9.51
C PHE A 26 -1.09 14.34 -10.95
N ASP A 27 -2.24 14.89 -11.29
CA ASP A 27 -2.50 15.60 -12.53
C ASP A 27 -2.06 17.06 -12.38
N GLN A 28 -0.93 17.39 -12.98
CA GLN A 28 -0.33 18.73 -12.84
C GLN A 28 -1.12 19.80 -13.59
N ALA A 29 -1.73 19.46 -14.73
CA ALA A 29 -2.50 20.41 -15.53
C ALA A 29 -3.81 20.78 -14.84
N GLU A 30 -4.49 19.80 -14.24
CA GLU A 30 -5.72 20.04 -13.48
C GLU A 30 -5.48 20.39 -12.01
N GLN A 31 -4.24 20.30 -11.53
CA GLN A 31 -3.86 20.38 -10.12
C GLN A 31 -4.69 19.44 -9.22
N LYS A 32 -4.94 18.21 -9.68
CA LYS A 32 -5.75 17.21 -8.97
C LYS A 32 -4.95 15.99 -8.59
N ILE A 33 -5.16 15.49 -7.37
CA ILE A 33 -4.58 14.23 -6.91
C ILE A 33 -5.69 13.20 -6.82
N ARG A 34 -5.49 12.04 -7.45
CA ARG A 34 -6.41 10.91 -7.40
C ARG A 34 -5.73 9.76 -6.66
N PHE A 35 -6.38 9.23 -5.63
CA PHE A 35 -5.88 8.12 -4.84
C PHE A 35 -6.43 6.79 -5.38
N PHE A 36 -5.55 5.79 -5.42
CA PHE A 36 -5.86 4.47 -5.95
C PHE A 36 -5.45 3.41 -4.96
N ARG A 37 -6.22 2.33 -4.98
CA ARG A 37 -5.86 1.06 -4.37
C ARG A 37 -6.11 -0.04 -5.37
N ILE A 38 -5.10 -0.87 -5.57
CA ILE A 38 -5.21 -2.04 -6.45
C ILE A 38 -4.87 -3.30 -5.68
N ASP A 39 -5.59 -4.37 -6.00
CA ASP A 39 -5.26 -5.70 -5.48
C ASP A 39 -3.99 -6.22 -6.18
N TYR A 40 -3.24 -7.02 -5.46
CA TYR A 40 -2.09 -7.77 -5.98
C TYR A 40 -2.14 -9.20 -5.43
N ASN A 41 -1.28 -10.07 -5.94
CA ASN A 41 -1.21 -11.44 -5.44
C ASN A 41 -0.55 -11.50 -4.05
N LEU A 42 -1.37 -11.24 -3.02
CA LEU A 42 -0.98 -11.24 -1.62
C LEU A 42 -0.42 -12.59 -1.18
N ASP A 43 -1.05 -13.68 -1.63
CA ASP A 43 -0.64 -15.04 -1.28
C ASP A 43 0.77 -15.36 -1.79
N ALA A 44 1.13 -14.90 -3.00
CA ALA A 44 2.48 -15.06 -3.53
C ALA A 44 3.52 -14.31 -2.69
N THR A 45 3.19 -13.10 -2.22
CA THR A 45 4.07 -12.34 -1.32
C THR A 45 4.22 -13.03 0.02
N ILE A 46 3.13 -13.51 0.63
CA ILE A 46 3.15 -14.24 1.90
C ILE A 46 3.94 -15.55 1.77
N ALA A 47 3.77 -16.29 0.68
CA ALA A 47 4.53 -17.51 0.42
C ALA A 47 6.04 -17.23 0.35
N ALA A 48 6.44 -16.13 -0.29
CA ALA A 48 7.83 -15.71 -0.29
C ALA A 48 8.32 -15.32 1.12
N MET A 49 7.54 -14.55 1.88
CA MET A 49 7.87 -14.18 3.26
C MET A 49 8.06 -15.41 4.17
N ASN A 50 7.19 -16.40 4.05
CA ASN A 50 7.31 -17.68 4.76
C ASN A 50 8.57 -18.44 4.36
N ARG A 51 8.87 -18.50 3.05
CA ARG A 51 10.08 -19.16 2.54
C ARG A 51 11.38 -18.54 3.10
N PHE A 52 11.37 -17.25 3.38
CA PHE A 52 12.50 -16.52 3.96
C PHE A 52 12.40 -16.34 5.49
N GLU A 53 11.48 -17.06 6.16
CA GLU A 53 11.35 -17.09 7.61
C GLU A 53 11.14 -15.69 8.24
N PHE A 54 10.33 -14.85 7.58
CA PHE A 54 10.00 -13.54 8.12
C PHE A 54 9.18 -13.67 9.42
N PRO A 55 9.28 -12.72 10.35
CA PRO A 55 8.46 -12.71 11.56
C PRO A 55 6.96 -12.74 11.21
N GLU A 56 6.20 -13.60 11.90
CA GLU A 56 4.75 -13.78 11.68
C GLU A 56 3.99 -12.46 11.75
N GLN A 57 4.40 -11.56 12.65
CA GLN A 57 3.82 -10.23 12.78
C GLN A 57 3.85 -9.42 11.48
N LEU A 58 4.90 -9.54 10.65
CA LEU A 58 4.96 -8.84 9.37
C LEU A 58 3.99 -9.41 8.35
N ILE A 59 3.77 -10.73 8.40
CA ILE A 59 2.82 -11.44 7.54
C ILE A 59 1.38 -11.07 7.93
N THR A 60 1.05 -11.14 9.22
CA THR A 60 -0.26 -10.74 9.75
C THR A 60 -0.59 -9.31 9.35
N ARG A 61 0.38 -8.39 9.51
CA ARG A 61 0.23 -6.99 9.11
C ARG A 61 -0.13 -6.82 7.64
N LEU A 62 0.48 -7.62 6.77
CA LEU A 62 0.20 -7.57 5.34
C LEU A 62 -1.20 -8.11 5.02
N GLN A 63 -1.68 -9.11 5.76
CA GLN A 63 -3.02 -9.67 5.64
C GLN A 63 -4.13 -8.76 6.16
N THR A 64 -3.84 -7.96 7.19
CA THR A 64 -4.81 -7.05 7.83
C THR A 64 -4.69 -5.61 7.35
N GLY A 65 -3.61 -5.27 6.63
CA GLY A 65 -3.29 -3.90 6.22
C GLY A 65 -3.00 -2.98 7.40
N THR A 66 -2.27 -3.46 8.41
CA THR A 66 -1.96 -2.73 9.67
C THR A 66 -0.47 -2.54 9.90
#